data_AF-A0A5M5C250-F1
#
_entry.id   AF-A0A5M5C250-F1
#
_cell.length_a   1.000
_cell.length_b   1.000
_cell.length_c   1.000
_cell.angle_alpha   90.00
_cell.angle_beta   90.00
_cell.angle_gamma   90.00
#
_symmetry.space_group_name_H-M   'P 1'
#
loop_
_entity.id
_entity.type
_entity.pdbx_description
1 polymer ?
#
loop_
_entity_poly.entity_id
_entity_poly.type
_entity_poly.pdbx_seq_one_letter_code
_entity_poly.pdbx_strand_id
1 'polypeptide(L)'
;SYFSDEGKIALMVLKSYTNFSDAQLIEHLNGNIHYQLFCGVQIDPLHPLTNPKIVSAIRQELAHRLDVEPLQLILAEHWKPYLENLHVCMTDATCYESHLRFPTDTKLLWEGIVWLHRHLCKHCQTLHIQRPRNKYLDVRRAYLAYSKLRKRRKSQTRMITRRLLQLLENSILPTDNPNDRLS
;
A
#
# COMPACT_ATOMS: atom_id res chain seq x y z
N SER A 1 -16.49 -24.94 26.46
CA SER A 1 -15.77 -24.07 25.51
C SER A 1 -16.12 -24.54 24.11
N TYR A 2 -16.47 -23.66 23.17
CA TYR A 2 -16.91 -24.06 21.81
C TYR A 2 -15.78 -24.64 20.94
N PHE A 3 -14.53 -24.30 21.26
CA PHE A 3 -13.35 -24.68 20.50
C PHE A 3 -12.42 -25.54 21.36
N SER A 4 -11.84 -26.57 20.75
CA SER A 4 -10.65 -27.26 21.25
C SER A 4 -9.43 -26.33 21.17
N ASP A 5 -8.32 -26.68 21.82
CA ASP A 5 -7.11 -25.86 21.75
C ASP A 5 -6.54 -25.78 20.33
N GLU A 6 -6.63 -26.87 19.56
CA GLU A 6 -6.34 -26.87 18.12
C GLU A 6 -7.28 -25.97 17.34
N GLY A 7 -8.58 -26.03 17.64
CA GLY A 7 -9.61 -25.19 17.01
C GLY A 7 -9.42 -23.70 17.28
N LYS A 8 -8.90 -23.34 18.46
CA LYS A 8 -8.53 -21.95 18.80
C LYS A 8 -7.38 -21.44 17.92
N ILE A 9 -6.35 -22.26 17.72
CA ILE A 9 -5.20 -21.93 16.86
C ILE A 9 -5.66 -21.84 15.40
N ALA A 10 -6.42 -22.82 14.93
CA ALA A 10 -6.98 -22.86 13.59
C ALA A 10 -7.84 -21.60 13.30
N LEU A 11 -8.66 -21.16 14.26
CA LEU A 11 -9.45 -19.94 14.13
C LEU A 11 -8.56 -18.70 13.98
N MET A 12 -7.43 -18.62 14.69
CA MET A 12 -6.48 -17.52 14.53
C MET A 12 -5.76 -17.55 13.17
N VAL A 13 -5.43 -18.73 12.65
CA VAL A 13 -4.88 -18.90 11.30
C VAL A 13 -5.89 -18.46 10.23
N LEU A 14 -7.17 -18.83 10.37
CA LEU A 14 -8.22 -18.36 9.46
C LEU A 14 -8.40 -16.83 9.53
N LYS A 15 -8.30 -16.25 10.73
CA LYS A 15 -8.40 -14.80 10.93
C LYS A 15 -7.29 -14.04 10.20
N SER A 16 -6.07 -14.57 10.18
CA SER A 16 -4.94 -13.96 9.45
C SER A 16 -5.00 -14.23 7.95
N TYR A 17 -5.44 -15.42 7.55
CA TYR A 17 -5.54 -15.80 6.13
C TYR A 17 -6.61 -15.00 5.37
N THR A 18 -7.78 -14.80 5.98
CA THR A 18 -8.93 -14.18 5.30
C THR A 18 -8.98 -12.65 5.41
N ASN A 19 -8.22 -12.05 6.34
CA ASN A 19 -8.29 -10.63 6.69
C ASN A 19 -9.70 -10.11 7.05
N PHE A 20 -10.62 -11.00 7.44
CA PHE A 20 -11.98 -10.63 7.87
C PHE A 20 -11.98 -9.88 9.21
N SER A 21 -12.99 -9.06 9.46
CA SER A 21 -13.26 -8.58 10.83
C SER A 21 -13.70 -9.72 11.75
N ASP A 22 -13.58 -9.54 13.07
CA ASP A 22 -13.99 -10.56 14.05
C ASP A 22 -15.47 -10.96 13.86
N ALA A 23 -16.35 -10.02 13.49
CA ALA A 23 -17.76 -10.29 13.20
C ALA A 23 -17.96 -11.10 11.90
N GLN A 24 -17.29 -10.70 10.81
CA GLN A 24 -17.34 -11.41 9.53
C GLN A 24 -16.80 -12.84 9.66
N LEU A 25 -15.74 -13.04 10.45
CA LEU A 25 -15.18 -14.37 10.68
C LEU A 25 -16.20 -15.30 11.34
N ILE A 26 -16.96 -14.81 12.33
CA ILE A 26 -18.00 -15.60 13.00
C ILE A 26 -19.21 -15.86 12.10
N GLU A 27 -19.61 -14.88 11.30
CA GLU A 27 -20.65 -15.07 10.28
C GLU A 27 -20.27 -16.19 9.29
N HIS A 28 -19.04 -16.14 8.76
CA HIS A 28 -18.55 -17.19 7.87
C HIS A 28 -18.36 -18.52 8.60
N LEU A 29 -17.96 -18.53 9.87
CA LEU A 29 -17.85 -19.78 10.63
C LEU A 29 -19.22 -20.43 10.84
N ASN A 30 -20.27 -19.64 11.07
CA ASN A 30 -21.65 -20.15 11.19
C ASN A 30 -22.16 -20.74 9.87
N GLY A 31 -21.82 -20.12 8.73
CA GLY A 31 -22.36 -20.51 7.41
C GLY A 31 -21.49 -21.43 6.55
N ASN A 32 -20.19 -21.54 6.83
CA ASN A 32 -19.24 -22.26 5.98
C ASN A 32 -18.73 -23.54 6.63
N ILE A 33 -19.16 -24.69 6.08
CA ILE A 33 -18.76 -26.01 6.55
C ILE A 33 -17.24 -26.25 6.47
N HIS A 34 -16.53 -25.64 5.52
CA HIS A 34 -15.09 -25.78 5.43
C HIS A 34 -14.37 -25.12 6.61
N TYR A 35 -14.87 -23.97 7.08
CA TYR A 35 -14.29 -23.28 8.23
C TYR A 35 -14.60 -24.04 9.53
N GLN A 36 -15.78 -24.62 9.62
CA GLN A 36 -16.17 -25.50 10.73
C GLN A 36 -15.27 -26.73 10.81
N LEU A 37 -15.07 -27.44 9.69
CA LEU A 37 -14.17 -28.59 9.61
C LEU A 37 -12.72 -28.21 9.94
N PHE A 38 -12.23 -27.09 9.41
CA PHE A 38 -10.87 -26.62 9.68
C PHE A 38 -10.64 -26.28 11.15
N CYS A 39 -11.62 -25.63 11.80
CA CYS A 39 -11.57 -25.33 13.22
C CYS A 39 -11.93 -26.52 14.12
N GLY A 40 -12.35 -27.66 13.55
CA GLY A 40 -12.83 -28.82 14.32
C GLY A 40 -14.06 -28.50 15.18
N VAL A 41 -14.94 -27.60 14.73
CA VAL A 41 -16.17 -27.21 15.45
C VAL A 41 -17.38 -27.51 14.59
N GLN A 42 -18.44 -28.03 15.20
CA GLN A 42 -19.73 -28.20 14.55
C GLN A 42 -20.74 -27.23 15.17
N ILE A 43 -21.21 -26.27 14.38
CA ILE A 43 -22.19 -25.28 14.82
C ILE A 43 -23.55 -25.69 14.28
N ASP A 44 -24.54 -25.76 15.16
CA ASP A 44 -25.92 -26.00 14.77
C ASP A 44 -26.47 -24.78 14.00
N PRO A 45 -26.96 -24.92 12.76
CA PRO A 45 -27.56 -23.83 11.99
C PRO A 45 -28.72 -23.13 12.71
N LEU A 46 -29.44 -23.83 13.60
CA LEU A 46 -30.53 -23.25 14.39
C LEU A 46 -30.03 -22.45 15.60
N HIS A 47 -28.79 -22.65 16.01
CA HIS A 47 -28.16 -22.02 17.17
C HIS A 47 -26.77 -21.47 16.81
N PRO A 48 -26.69 -20.42 15.96
CA PRO A 48 -25.42 -19.87 15.52
C PRO A 48 -24.64 -19.21 16.66
N LEU A 49 -23.33 -19.10 16.49
CA LEU A 49 -22.50 -18.31 17.39
C LEU A 49 -22.84 -16.83 17.26
N THR A 50 -23.39 -16.26 18.33
CA THR A 50 -23.78 -14.84 18.39
C THR A 50 -22.80 -13.98 19.17
N ASN A 51 -21.80 -14.58 19.84
CA ASN A 51 -20.85 -13.83 20.67
C ASN A 51 -19.71 -13.24 19.83
N PRO A 52 -19.71 -11.91 19.56
CA PRO A 52 -18.67 -11.29 18.73
C PRO A 52 -17.31 -11.23 19.45
N LYS A 53 -17.27 -11.40 20.78
CA LYS A 53 -16.04 -11.29 21.58
C LYS A 53 -15.23 -12.58 21.62
N ILE A 54 -15.75 -13.68 21.07
CA ILE A 54 -15.10 -15.00 21.17
C ILE A 54 -13.72 -15.01 20.52
N VAL A 55 -13.57 -14.37 19.36
CA VAL A 55 -12.29 -14.27 18.63
C VAL A 55 -11.27 -13.48 19.46
N SER A 56 -11.69 -12.37 20.05
CA SER A 56 -10.84 -11.55 20.91
C SER A 56 -10.44 -12.25 22.20
N ALA A 57 -11.37 -12.97 22.83
CA ALA A 57 -11.11 -13.74 24.05
C ALA A 57 -10.10 -14.87 23.81
N ILE A 58 -10.26 -15.61 22.70
CA ILE A 58 -9.32 -16.66 22.29
C ILE A 58 -7.94 -16.08 22.02
N ARG A 59 -7.87 -14.94 21.32
CA ARG A 59 -6.60 -14.26 21.04
C ARG A 59 -5.88 -13.85 22.34
N GLN A 60 -6.62 -13.33 23.32
CA GLN A 60 -6.06 -12.98 24.63
C GLN A 60 -5.59 -14.22 25.40
N GLU A 61 -6.38 -15.30 25.41
CA GLU A 61 -6.01 -16.58 26.02
C GLU A 61 -4.70 -17.12 25.42
N LEU A 62 -4.59 -17.09 24.09
CA LEU A 62 -3.39 -17.54 23.38
C LEU A 62 -2.20 -16.63 23.63
N ALA A 63 -2.38 -15.30 23.68
CA ALA A 63 -1.28 -14.36 23.92
C ALA A 63 -0.57 -14.60 25.26
N HIS A 64 -1.26 -15.14 26.26
CA HIS A 64 -0.66 -15.47 27.57
C HIS A 64 0.02 -16.84 27.61
N ARG A 65 -0.26 -17.72 26.65
CA ARG A 65 0.17 -19.13 26.67
C ARG A 65 1.11 -19.50 25.53
N LEU A 66 1.04 -18.76 24.43
CA LEU A 66 1.75 -19.02 23.20
C LEU A 66 2.97 -18.10 23.12
N ASP A 67 4.14 -18.65 23.38
CA ASP A 67 5.39 -17.96 23.09
C ASP A 67 5.76 -18.19 21.62
N VAL A 68 5.72 -17.12 20.83
CA VAL A 68 5.90 -17.18 19.38
C VAL A 68 7.35 -17.43 18.99
N GLU A 69 8.31 -16.93 19.77
CA GLU A 69 9.74 -17.06 19.47
C GLU A 69 10.22 -18.54 19.43
N PRO A 70 10.02 -19.35 20.48
CA PRO A 70 10.38 -20.76 20.45
C PRO A 70 9.49 -21.57 19.49
N LEU A 71 8.21 -21.21 19.36
CA LEU A 71 7.30 -21.88 18.43
C LEU A 71 7.75 -21.71 16.98
N GLN A 72 8.22 -20.52 16.61
CA GLN A 72 8.69 -20.24 15.26
C GLN A 72 9.88 -21.14 14.88
N LEU A 73 10.79 -21.43 15.82
CA LEU A 73 11.91 -22.34 15.59
C LEU A 73 11.40 -23.76 15.31
N ILE A 74 10.50 -24.27 16.16
CA ILE A 74 9.93 -25.62 16.03
C ILE A 74 9.19 -25.77 14.69
N LEU A 75 8.38 -24.77 14.33
CA LEU A 75 7.67 -24.76 13.04
C LEU A 75 8.66 -24.69 11.88
N ALA A 76 9.69 -23.84 11.95
CA ALA A 76 10.69 -23.73 10.90
C ALA A 76 11.44 -25.06 10.69
N GLU A 77 11.82 -25.76 11.77
CA GLU A 77 12.46 -27.08 11.68
C GLU A 77 11.55 -28.14 11.06
N HIS A 78 10.27 -28.16 11.46
CA HIS A 78 9.29 -29.10 10.92
C HIS A 78 9.01 -28.87 9.44
N TRP A 79 9.00 -27.62 8.99
CA TRP A 79 8.70 -27.25 7.61
C TRP A 79 9.94 -27.26 6.70
N LYS A 80 11.14 -27.19 7.27
CA LYS A 80 12.43 -27.23 6.55
C LYS A 80 12.54 -28.31 5.46
N PRO A 81 12.15 -29.58 5.67
CA PRO A 81 12.24 -30.62 4.62
C PRO A 81 11.27 -30.41 3.46
N TYR A 82 10.24 -29.58 3.61
CA TYR A 82 9.23 -29.30 2.59
C TYR A 82 9.46 -27.99 1.83
N LEU A 83 10.49 -27.20 2.19
CA LEU A 83 10.79 -25.90 1.60
C LEU A 83 11.88 -26.01 0.53
N GLU A 84 11.62 -25.44 -0.64
CA GLU A 84 12.60 -25.27 -1.72
C GLU A 84 13.34 -23.93 -1.58
N ASN A 85 14.56 -23.84 -2.10
CA ASN A 85 15.33 -22.59 -2.18
C ASN A 85 15.65 -21.90 -0.83
N LEU A 86 16.02 -22.66 0.20
CA LEU A 86 16.42 -22.17 1.54
C LEU A 86 17.55 -21.11 1.56
N HIS A 87 18.30 -20.97 0.46
CA HIS A 87 19.35 -19.96 0.29
C HIS A 87 18.81 -18.59 -0.12
N VAL A 88 17.53 -18.49 -0.53
CA VAL A 88 16.87 -17.26 -0.95
C VAL A 88 16.06 -16.72 0.23
N CYS A 89 16.48 -15.59 0.79
CA CYS A 89 15.69 -14.86 1.77
C CYS A 89 14.73 -13.91 1.04
N MET A 90 13.44 -14.19 1.08
CA MET A 90 12.40 -13.27 0.62
C MET A 90 11.97 -12.40 1.81
N THR A 91 12.48 -11.17 1.86
CA THR A 91 12.01 -10.17 2.82
C THR A 91 10.82 -9.44 2.22
N ASP A 92 9.68 -9.45 2.92
CA ASP A 92 8.51 -8.68 2.50
C ASP A 92 8.84 -7.17 2.50
N ALA A 93 8.49 -6.48 1.41
CA ALA A 93 8.72 -5.05 1.23
C ALA A 93 7.49 -4.21 1.63
N THR A 94 6.55 -4.75 2.41
CA THR A 94 5.26 -4.11 2.75
C THR A 94 5.31 -3.00 3.80
N CYS A 95 6.46 -2.61 4.35
CA CYS A 95 6.52 -1.57 5.40
C CYS A 95 7.14 -0.23 4.95
N TYR A 96 7.10 0.11 3.67
CA TYR A 96 7.26 1.50 3.24
C TYR A 96 5.99 1.91 2.52
N GLU A 97 5.10 2.63 3.21
CA GLU A 97 4.08 3.42 2.53
C GLU A 97 4.82 4.44 1.64
N SER A 98 5.09 4.07 0.39
CA SER A 98 5.78 4.92 -0.59
C SER A 98 5.03 6.22 -0.88
N HIS A 99 3.78 6.33 -0.41
CA HIS A 99 2.89 7.47 -0.56
C HIS A 99 2.81 8.37 0.67
N LEU A 100 3.24 7.93 1.87
CA LEU A 100 3.24 8.79 3.06
C LEU A 100 4.55 9.56 3.13
N ARG A 101 4.65 10.63 2.34
CA ARG A 101 5.85 11.48 2.31
C ARG A 101 5.55 12.82 2.95
N PHE A 102 6.43 13.27 3.85
CA PHE A 102 6.31 14.60 4.46
C PHE A 102 6.16 15.69 3.38
N PRO A 103 5.04 16.44 3.36
CA PRO A 103 4.77 17.43 2.33
C PRO A 103 5.75 18.58 2.48
N THR A 104 6.42 18.93 1.40
CA THR A 104 7.26 20.12 1.31
C THR A 104 6.82 20.87 0.07
N ASP A 105 6.88 22.20 0.07
CA ASP A 105 6.45 23.05 -1.05
C ASP A 105 6.98 22.55 -2.40
N THR A 106 8.27 22.20 -2.48
CA THR A 106 8.89 21.70 -3.71
C THR A 106 8.29 20.37 -4.21
N LYS A 107 7.84 19.49 -3.31
CA LYS A 107 7.20 18.22 -3.67
C LYS A 107 5.76 18.45 -4.12
N LEU A 108 5.00 19.25 -3.37
CA LEU A 108 3.63 19.61 -3.72
C LEU A 108 3.58 20.32 -5.08
N LEU A 109 4.49 21.26 -5.32
CA LEU A 109 4.65 21.92 -6.61
C LEU A 109 4.94 20.93 -7.74
N TRP A 110 5.83 19.96 -7.51
CA TRP A 110 6.15 18.94 -8.51
C TRP A 110 4.95 18.02 -8.81
N GLU A 111 4.26 17.55 -7.78
CA GLU A 111 3.06 16.71 -7.93
C GLU A 111 1.96 17.45 -8.70
N GLY A 112 1.72 18.72 -8.39
CA GLY A 112 0.79 19.56 -9.14
C GLY A 112 1.17 19.72 -10.62
N ILE A 113 2.45 19.96 -10.92
CA ILE A 113 2.94 20.06 -12.31
C ILE A 113 2.81 18.73 -13.05
N VAL A 114 3.13 17.60 -12.40
CA VAL A 114 2.97 16.26 -13.02
C VAL A 114 1.50 15.98 -13.32
N TRP A 115 0.62 16.33 -12.40
CA TRP A 115 -0.83 16.20 -12.58
C TRP A 115 -1.33 17.05 -13.75
N LEU A 116 -0.97 18.35 -13.78
CA LEU A 116 -1.33 19.26 -14.88
C LEU A 116 -0.79 18.79 -16.22
N HIS A 117 0.48 18.39 -16.29
CA HIS A 117 1.10 17.92 -17.52
C HIS A 117 0.41 16.66 -18.08
N ARG A 118 0.00 15.74 -17.19
CA ARG A 118 -0.73 14.53 -17.58
C ARG A 118 -2.10 14.90 -18.17
N HIS A 119 -2.82 15.82 -17.54
CA HIS A 119 -4.12 16.29 -18.06
C HIS A 119 -3.99 17.05 -19.37
N LEU A 120 -3.00 17.94 -19.49
CA LEU A 120 -2.70 18.64 -20.74
C LEU A 120 -2.43 17.65 -21.88
N CYS A 121 -1.59 16.64 -21.65
CA CYS A 121 -1.32 15.61 -22.66
C CYS A 121 -2.59 14.84 -23.06
N LYS A 122 -3.43 14.46 -22.09
CA LYS A 122 -4.69 13.77 -22.35
C LYS A 122 -5.66 14.66 -23.13
N HIS A 123 -5.86 15.91 -22.74
CA HIS A 123 -6.74 16.86 -23.42
C HIS A 123 -6.28 17.12 -24.86
N CYS A 124 -4.98 17.34 -25.10
CA CYS A 124 -4.45 17.49 -26.46
C CYS A 124 -4.70 16.22 -27.31
N GLN A 125 -4.57 15.03 -26.73
CA GLN A 125 -4.88 13.76 -27.43
C GLN A 125 -6.36 13.65 -27.77
N THR A 126 -7.25 13.93 -26.81
CA THR A 126 -8.71 13.88 -27.00
C THR A 126 -9.20 14.90 -28.03
N LEU A 127 -8.63 16.10 -28.02
CA LEU A 127 -9.01 17.18 -28.96
C LEU A 127 -8.26 17.11 -30.29
N HIS A 128 -7.34 16.15 -30.47
CA HIS A 128 -6.45 16.04 -31.63
C HIS A 128 -5.63 17.33 -31.92
N ILE A 129 -5.29 18.09 -30.87
CA ILE A 129 -4.50 19.32 -30.97
C ILE A 129 -3.02 19.01 -30.70
N GLN A 130 -2.13 19.72 -31.39
CA GLN A 130 -0.69 19.61 -31.13
C GLN A 130 -0.37 20.03 -29.69
N ARG A 131 0.47 19.24 -29.03
CA ARG A 131 0.90 19.53 -27.66
C ARG A 131 1.75 20.81 -27.63
N PRO A 132 1.44 21.79 -26.77
CA PRO A 132 2.24 22.99 -26.67
C PRO A 132 3.64 22.66 -26.17
N ARG A 133 4.64 23.30 -26.77
CA ARG A 133 6.05 23.07 -26.44
C ARG A 133 6.33 23.62 -25.04
N ASN A 134 6.82 22.78 -24.14
CA ASN A 134 7.19 23.18 -22.79
C ASN A 134 8.53 22.58 -22.34
N LYS A 135 9.09 23.09 -21.25
CA LYS A 135 10.36 22.62 -20.66
C LYS A 135 10.16 21.46 -19.66
N TYR A 136 9.02 20.76 -19.70
CA TYR A 136 8.67 19.74 -18.72
C TYR A 136 9.76 18.66 -18.57
N LEU A 137 10.26 18.12 -19.69
CA LEU A 137 11.28 17.06 -19.66
C LEU A 137 12.62 17.50 -19.08
N ASP A 138 12.99 18.77 -19.26
CA ASP A 138 14.20 19.36 -18.69
C ASP A 138 14.04 19.55 -17.17
N VAL A 139 12.93 20.18 -16.75
CA VAL A 139 12.64 20.38 -15.32
C VAL A 139 12.44 19.05 -14.59
N ARG A 140 11.82 18.04 -15.22
CA ARG A 140 11.69 16.67 -14.69
C ARG A 140 13.04 16.05 -14.38
N ARG A 141 13.99 16.16 -15.31
CA ARG A 141 15.36 15.64 -15.13
C ARG A 141 16.05 16.34 -13.95
N ALA A 142 15.94 17.66 -13.88
CA ALA A 142 16.51 18.44 -12.79
C ALA A 142 15.88 18.11 -11.43
N TYR A 143 14.55 17.97 -11.37
CA TYR A 143 13.84 17.58 -10.16
C TYR A 143 14.24 16.19 -9.68
N LEU A 144 14.34 15.22 -10.60
CA LEU A 144 14.75 13.86 -10.26
C LEU A 144 16.17 13.85 -9.66
N ALA A 145 17.11 14.57 -10.28
CA ALA A 145 18.45 14.72 -9.75
C ALA A 145 18.46 15.34 -8.34
N TYR A 146 17.69 16.42 -8.12
CA TYR A 146 17.51 17.03 -6.80
C TYR A 146 16.87 16.09 -5.77
N SER A 147 15.88 15.29 -6.19
CA SER A 147 15.14 14.39 -5.31
C SER A 147 16.03 13.25 -4.76
N LYS A 148 17.01 12.79 -5.56
CA LYS A 148 17.98 11.74 -5.21
C LYS A 148 19.09 12.21 -4.27
N LEU A 149 19.24 13.51 -4.04
CA LEU A 149 20.27 14.02 -3.11
C LEU A 149 19.98 13.59 -1.67
N ARG A 150 21.00 13.00 -1.02
CA ARG A 150 20.97 12.63 0.41
C ARG A 150 20.80 13.85 1.33
N LYS A 151 21.47 14.96 1.02
CA LYS A 151 21.35 16.26 1.72
C LYS A 151 21.12 17.37 0.71
N ARG A 152 20.19 18.28 0.99
CA ARG A 152 19.76 19.36 0.09
C ARG A 152 20.21 20.71 0.64
N ARG A 153 20.97 21.48 -0.13
CA ARG A 153 21.37 22.85 0.25
C ARG A 153 20.23 23.82 -0.02
N LYS A 154 20.08 24.86 0.80
CA LYS A 154 19.05 25.90 0.62
C LYS A 154 19.09 26.54 -0.78
N SER A 155 20.27 26.75 -1.35
CA SER A 155 20.46 27.27 -2.71
C SER A 155 19.89 26.35 -3.79
N GLN A 156 20.09 25.03 -3.66
CA GLN A 156 19.56 24.03 -4.59
C GLN A 156 18.04 23.96 -4.51
N THR A 157 17.47 24.00 -3.29
CA THR A 157 16.02 24.07 -3.09
C THR A 157 15.43 25.33 -3.74
N ARG A 158 16.06 26.50 -3.54
CA ARG A 158 15.61 27.75 -4.15
C ARG A 158 15.67 27.69 -5.68
N MET A 159 16.72 27.11 -6.25
CA MET A 159 16.86 26.93 -7.70
C MET A 159 15.74 26.05 -8.26
N ILE A 160 15.50 24.88 -7.66
CA ILE A 160 14.50 23.95 -8.19
C ILE A 160 13.09 24.51 -8.01
N THR A 161 12.77 25.14 -6.87
CA THR A 161 11.46 25.78 -6.64
C THR A 161 11.18 26.85 -7.69
N ARG A 162 12.16 27.70 -8.04
CA ARG A 162 12.00 28.69 -9.13
C ARG A 162 11.70 28.04 -10.48
N ARG A 163 12.42 26.97 -10.84
CA ARG A 163 12.19 26.26 -12.11
C ARG A 163 10.80 25.60 -12.16
N LEU A 164 10.32 25.08 -11.03
CA LEU A 164 8.97 24.52 -10.93
C LEU A 164 7.91 25.61 -11.10
N LEU A 165 8.04 26.74 -10.40
CA LEU A 165 7.12 27.87 -10.53
C LEU A 165 7.05 28.41 -11.96
N GLN A 166 8.19 28.60 -12.62
CA GLN A 166 8.24 29.03 -14.02
C GLN A 166 7.55 28.05 -14.97
N LEU A 167 7.71 26.74 -14.74
CA LEU A 167 7.04 25.73 -15.56
C LEU A 167 5.53 25.73 -15.32
N LEU A 168 5.10 25.92 -14.07
CA LEU A 168 3.70 26.00 -13.70
C LEU A 168 3.03 27.21 -14.35
N GLU A 169 3.64 28.39 -14.25
CA GLU A 169 3.17 29.64 -14.85
C GLU A 169 3.01 29.51 -16.37
N ASN A 170 4.03 28.97 -17.05
CA ASN A 170 3.98 28.68 -18.50
C ASN A 170 2.95 27.62 -18.89
N SER A 171 2.48 26.81 -17.95
CA SER A 171 1.47 25.76 -18.22
C SER A 171 0.04 26.25 -17.97
N ILE A 172 -0.13 27.31 -17.17
CA ILE A 172 -1.44 27.88 -16.80
C ILE A 172 -1.78 29.07 -17.70
N LEU A 173 -0.80 29.91 -18.03
CA LEU A 173 -1.01 31.01 -18.95
C LEU A 173 -0.88 30.46 -20.38
N PRO A 174 -1.94 30.53 -21.20
CA PRO A 174 -1.77 30.41 -22.64
C PRO A 174 -0.78 31.51 -23.00
N THR A 175 0.41 31.16 -23.45
CA THR A 175 1.20 32.12 -24.20
C THR A 175 0.41 32.37 -25.48
N ASP A 176 -0.44 33.39 -25.45
CA ASP A 176 -0.78 34.15 -26.65
C ASP A 176 0.56 34.64 -27.20
N ASN A 177 1.18 33.81 -28.03
CA ASN A 177 2.32 34.20 -28.82
C ASN A 177 1.76 34.56 -30.20
N PRO A 178 1.51 35.84 -30.50
CA PRO A 178 1.04 36.27 -31.83
C PRO A 178 2.05 35.99 -32.98
N ASN A 179 3.17 35.32 -32.70
CA ASN A 179 4.21 35.01 -33.69
C ASN A 179 4.09 33.65 -34.39
N ASP A 180 3.10 32.80 -34.08
CA ASP A 180 2.84 31.57 -34.86
C ASP A 180 1.98 31.83 -36.14
N ARG A 181 1.91 33.09 -36.61
CA ARG A 181 1.29 33.46 -37.90
C ARG A 181 2.28 33.78 -39.03
N LEU A 182 3.58 33.60 -38.83
CA LEU A 182 4.57 33.80 -39.89
C LEU A 182 5.71 32.79 -39.76
N SER A 183 5.53 31.61 -40.37
CA SER A 183 6.52 30.82 -41.13
C SER A 183 5.88 29.52 -41.60
#